data_AF-A0A535EJB9-F1
#
_entry.id   AF-A0A535EJB9-F1
#
_cell.length_a   1.000
_cell.length_b   1.000
_cell.length_c   1.000
_cell.angle_alpha   90.00
_cell.angle_beta   90.00
_cell.angle_gamma   90.00
#
_symmetry.space_group_name_H-M   'P 1'
#
loop_
_entity.id
_entity.type
_entity.pdbx_description
1 polymer ?
#
loop_
_entity_poly.entity_id
_entity_poly.type
_entity_poly.pdbx_seq_one_letter_code
_entity_poly.pdbx_strand_id
1 'polypeptide(L)'
;MLAALGCVLLSGCSAQLAPATPSRAELPAQVAPSAAPTAGHEEMPAEAATPASTPVSAAPAPEPPAQPAPPPPAAFTVTFAGLSPGAYPTHVHSICNGGQSFHIATVQTLVVNGSGSGSIQLASGYFGNGWCLIVYTSRSLTRVLTTRSV
;
A
#
# COMPACT_ATOMS: atom_id res chain seq x y z
N MET A 1 38.77 -1.93 -49.50
CA MET A 1 39.48 -2.77 -48.53
C MET A 1 38.44 -3.52 -47.71
N LEU A 2 38.32 -4.83 -47.99
CA LEU A 2 37.55 -5.82 -47.23
C LEU A 2 38.33 -6.25 -45.98
N ALA A 3 37.62 -6.52 -44.88
CA ALA A 3 37.90 -7.48 -43.77
C ALA A 3 37.13 -7.00 -42.53
N ALA A 4 36.48 -7.78 -41.67
CA ALA A 4 36.28 -9.23 -41.48
C ALA A 4 35.10 -9.37 -40.46
N LEU A 5 34.22 -10.37 -40.58
CA LEU A 5 34.09 -11.55 -39.67
C LEU A 5 34.37 -11.24 -38.18
N GLY A 6 33.57 -11.60 -37.17
CA GLY A 6 32.49 -12.56 -37.00
C GLY A 6 32.53 -13.11 -35.55
N CYS A 7 31.38 -13.43 -34.96
CA CYS A 7 31.13 -14.34 -33.81
C CYS A 7 29.61 -14.28 -33.53
N VAL A 8 28.75 -15.20 -34.00
CA VAL A 8 28.49 -16.59 -33.55
C VAL A 8 28.07 -16.70 -32.08
N LEU A 9 26.74 -16.78 -31.92
CA LEU A 9 25.89 -17.66 -31.09
C LEU A 9 26.34 -18.07 -29.67
N LEU A 10 25.44 -17.96 -28.70
CA LEU A 10 25.02 -19.02 -27.75
C LEU A 10 23.82 -18.47 -26.93
N SER A 11 22.62 -19.03 -27.05
CA SER A 11 22.11 -20.17 -26.27
C SER A 11 21.52 -19.74 -24.92
N GLY A 12 20.22 -20.02 -24.70
CA GLY A 12 19.65 -19.99 -23.35
C GLY A 12 18.19 -19.57 -23.25
N CYS A 13 17.29 -20.25 -23.96
CA CYS A 13 15.87 -20.28 -23.63
C CYS A 13 15.68 -21.22 -22.43
N SER A 14 15.07 -20.77 -21.32
CA SER A 14 14.55 -21.67 -20.28
C SER A 14 13.41 -21.05 -19.48
N ALA A 15 12.24 -21.66 -19.69
CA ALA A 15 11.26 -22.07 -18.69
C ALA A 15 10.52 -21.01 -17.87
N GLN A 16 9.40 -20.61 -18.47
CA GLN A 16 8.12 -20.29 -17.84
C GLN A 16 7.67 -21.40 -16.86
N LEU A 17 7.37 -21.04 -15.60
CA LEU A 17 6.50 -21.83 -14.73
C LEU A 17 5.25 -21.01 -14.39
N ALA A 18 4.11 -21.69 -14.51
CA ALA A 18 2.75 -21.18 -14.40
C ALA A 18 2.26 -21.13 -12.93
N PRO A 19 1.06 -20.56 -12.66
CA PRO A 19 0.61 -20.13 -11.35
C PRO A 19 -0.05 -21.25 -10.54
N ALA A 20 0.00 -21.15 -9.21
CA ALA A 20 -0.83 -21.95 -8.30
C ALA A 20 -1.93 -21.07 -7.69
N THR A 21 -3.15 -21.58 -7.81
CA THR A 21 -4.45 -21.07 -7.38
C THR A 21 -4.60 -20.93 -5.85
N PRO A 22 -5.45 -20.01 -5.36
CA PRO A 22 -5.94 -20.03 -3.99
C PRO A 22 -7.09 -21.05 -3.87
N SER A 23 -7.05 -21.92 -2.87
CA SER A 23 -8.15 -22.84 -2.59
C SER A 23 -8.33 -23.09 -1.10
N ARG A 24 -9.61 -23.19 -0.72
CA ARG A 24 -10.20 -23.74 0.52
C ARG A 24 -10.46 -22.69 1.62
N ALA A 25 -11.72 -22.26 1.83
CA ALA A 25 -12.85 -22.94 2.50
C ALA A 25 -12.57 -23.16 4.00
N GLU A 26 -13.47 -23.06 4.96
CA GLU A 26 -14.92 -22.95 5.04
C GLU A 26 -15.26 -22.52 6.49
N LEU A 27 -16.51 -22.16 6.72
CA LEU A 27 -17.14 -21.82 8.01
C LEU A 27 -17.02 -22.93 9.08
N PRO A 28 -17.26 -22.61 10.36
CA PRO A 28 -18.33 -23.33 11.08
C PRO A 28 -19.27 -22.34 11.79
N ALA A 29 -20.60 -22.38 11.59
CA ALA A 29 -21.57 -23.38 12.05
C ALA A 29 -21.59 -23.52 13.59
N GLN A 30 -22.31 -22.63 14.30
CA GLN A 30 -23.69 -22.81 14.82
C GLN A 30 -23.83 -24.04 15.74
N VAL A 31 -23.90 -23.82 17.06
CA VAL A 31 -24.37 -24.82 18.04
C VAL A 31 -25.80 -24.45 18.46
N ALA A 32 -26.72 -25.36 18.16
CA ALA A 32 -28.12 -25.32 18.57
C ALA A 32 -28.31 -25.87 20.01
N PRO A 33 -29.41 -25.52 20.70
CA PRO A 33 -29.61 -25.81 22.12
C PRO A 33 -30.15 -27.22 22.41
N SER A 34 -29.82 -27.74 23.60
CA SER A 34 -30.38 -28.99 24.15
C SER A 34 -31.81 -28.82 24.68
N ALA A 35 -32.67 -29.74 24.22
CA ALA A 35 -33.97 -30.20 24.75
C ALA A 35 -33.90 -30.68 26.22
N ALA A 36 -34.95 -30.89 27.02
CA ALA A 36 -36.39 -30.61 27.05
C ALA A 36 -36.90 -30.95 28.50
N PRO A 37 -38.16 -31.32 28.77
CA PRO A 37 -39.02 -30.71 29.80
C PRO A 37 -39.13 -31.52 31.12
N THR A 38 -39.74 -30.94 32.15
CA THR A 38 -40.40 -31.71 33.22
C THR A 38 -41.59 -30.92 33.75
N ALA A 39 -42.76 -31.54 33.68
CA ALA A 39 -44.02 -31.08 34.24
C ALA A 39 -44.12 -31.45 35.73
N GLY A 40 -44.84 -30.64 36.52
CA GLY A 40 -45.24 -31.04 37.86
C GLY A 40 -45.85 -29.94 38.73
N HIS A 41 -47.19 -29.99 38.82
CA HIS A 41 -48.00 -29.80 40.04
C HIS A 41 -48.60 -28.43 40.40
N GLU A 42 -49.78 -28.54 41.04
CA GLU A 42 -50.95 -27.66 41.09
C GLU A 42 -51.01 -26.65 42.26
N GLU A 43 -51.84 -25.62 42.03
CA GLU A 43 -52.67 -24.79 42.94
C GLU A 43 -52.13 -23.74 43.94
N MET A 44 -52.90 -22.64 44.03
CA MET A 44 -52.65 -21.27 44.54
C MET A 44 -52.66 -21.13 46.08
N PRO A 45 -52.15 -20.01 46.67
CA PRO A 45 -52.97 -18.79 46.84
C PRO A 45 -52.23 -17.48 46.50
N ALA A 46 -53.02 -16.47 46.14
CA ALA A 46 -52.60 -15.11 45.83
C ALA A 46 -51.96 -14.41 47.03
N GLU A 47 -50.69 -14.04 46.91
CA GLU A 47 -50.05 -13.02 47.76
C GLU A 47 -49.67 -11.81 46.90
N ALA A 48 -50.01 -10.63 47.42
CA ALA A 48 -49.93 -9.35 46.74
C ALA A 48 -48.49 -9.03 46.31
N ALA A 49 -48.22 -9.09 45.01
CA ALA A 49 -46.99 -8.59 44.43
C ALA A 49 -46.92 -7.07 44.62
N THR A 50 -45.98 -6.62 45.47
CA THR A 50 -45.51 -5.24 45.49
C THR A 50 -45.09 -4.86 44.07
N PRO A 51 -45.50 -3.71 43.49
CA PRO A 51 -45.02 -3.35 42.17
C PRO A 51 -43.51 -3.15 42.23
N ALA A 52 -42.76 -4.10 41.67
CA ALA A 52 -41.35 -3.93 41.41
C ALA A 52 -41.21 -2.68 40.54
N SER A 53 -40.55 -1.65 41.08
CA SER A 53 -40.25 -0.45 40.33
C SER A 53 -39.35 -0.85 39.17
N THR A 54 -39.90 -0.82 37.96
CA THR A 54 -39.18 -1.05 36.72
C THR A 54 -38.00 -0.08 36.67
N PRO A 55 -36.73 -0.54 36.56
CA PRO A 55 -35.63 0.38 36.34
C PRO A 55 -35.89 1.09 35.01
N VAL A 56 -36.05 2.41 35.05
CA VAL A 56 -36.08 3.25 33.85
C VAL A 56 -34.71 3.12 33.21
N SER A 57 -34.62 2.36 32.13
CA SER A 57 -33.43 2.30 31.29
C SER A 57 -33.21 3.68 30.71
N ALA A 58 -32.24 4.43 31.26
CA ALA A 58 -31.81 5.68 30.66
C ALA A 58 -31.33 5.36 29.24
N ALA A 59 -31.95 6.00 28.25
CA ALA A 59 -31.47 5.92 26.87
C ALA A 59 -30.03 6.46 26.84
N PRO A 60 -29.08 5.76 26.19
CA PRO A 60 -27.72 6.27 26.05
C PRO A 60 -27.76 7.64 25.37
N ALA A 61 -26.97 8.57 25.90
CA ALA A 61 -26.85 9.91 25.32
C ALA A 61 -26.41 9.80 23.85
N PRO A 62 -26.90 10.66 22.94
CA PRO A 62 -26.49 10.65 21.54
C PRO A 62 -24.98 10.80 21.44
N GLU A 63 -24.34 9.94 20.65
CA GLU A 63 -22.91 10.05 20.36
C GLU A 63 -22.67 11.36 19.60
N PRO A 64 -21.62 12.13 19.96
CA PRO A 64 -21.28 13.35 19.23
C PRO A 64 -21.09 13.05 17.74
N PRO A 65 -21.47 13.98 16.84
CA PRO A 65 -21.26 13.80 15.41
C PRO A 65 -19.77 13.59 15.12
N ALA A 66 -19.46 12.54 14.36
CA ALA A 66 -18.09 12.26 13.94
C ALA A 66 -17.53 13.45 13.15
N GLN A 67 -16.34 13.92 13.55
CA GLN A 67 -15.64 14.94 12.77
C GLN A 67 -15.04 14.32 11.50
N PRO A 68 -15.05 15.04 10.36
CA PRO A 68 -14.40 14.57 9.15
C PRO A 68 -12.90 14.31 9.38
N ALA A 69 -12.39 13.23 8.82
CA ALA A 69 -10.96 12.98 8.79
C ALA A 69 -10.24 14.07 7.98
N PRO A 70 -9.00 14.43 8.35
CA PRO A 70 -8.20 15.35 7.56
C PRO A 70 -7.93 14.77 6.16
N PRO A 71 -7.76 15.61 5.13
CA PRO A 71 -7.45 15.15 3.78
C PRO A 71 -6.06 14.50 3.75
N PRO A 72 -5.82 13.58 2.79
CA PRO A 72 -4.51 12.96 2.62
C PRO A 72 -3.44 13.99 2.21
N PRO A 73 -2.15 13.71 2.46
CA PRO A 73 -1.06 14.57 2.02
C PRO A 73 -1.03 14.78 0.50
N ALA A 74 -0.78 16.02 0.07
CA ALA A 74 -0.64 16.36 -1.35
C ALA A 74 0.71 15.94 -1.95
N ALA A 75 1.74 15.78 -1.10
CA ALA A 75 3.08 15.40 -1.51
C ALA A 75 3.80 14.63 -0.39
N PHE A 76 4.79 13.84 -0.79
CA PHE A 76 5.67 13.11 0.11
C PHE A 76 7.13 13.48 -0.16
N THR A 77 7.95 13.42 0.89
CA THR A 77 9.40 13.63 0.77
C THR A 77 10.10 12.32 0.45
N VAL A 78 10.92 12.33 -0.60
CA VAL A 78 11.76 11.21 -1.02
C VAL A 78 13.22 11.57 -0.79
N THR A 79 13.87 10.83 0.11
CA THR A 79 15.27 11.06 0.52
C THR A 79 16.22 10.10 -0.17
N PHE A 80 17.39 10.61 -0.53
CA PHE A 80 18.52 9.85 -1.06
C PHE A 80 19.73 10.05 -0.16
N ALA A 81 20.55 9.00 -0.04
CA ALA A 81 21.78 9.00 0.76
C ALA A 81 22.88 8.24 0.01
N GLY A 82 24.14 8.48 0.38
CA GLY A 82 25.31 7.82 -0.21
C GLY A 82 25.62 8.28 -1.64
N LEU A 83 25.10 9.42 -2.08
CA LEU A 83 25.38 10.00 -3.39
C LEU A 83 26.52 11.01 -3.28
N SER A 84 27.29 11.22 -4.35
CA SER A 84 28.25 12.32 -4.37
C SER A 84 27.52 13.68 -4.29
N PRO A 85 28.13 14.71 -3.69
CA PRO A 85 27.53 16.05 -3.69
C PRO A 85 27.35 16.58 -5.11
N GLY A 86 26.21 17.20 -5.39
CA GLY A 86 25.89 17.68 -6.74
C GLY A 86 24.41 17.95 -6.96
N ALA A 87 24.10 18.36 -8.19
CA ALA A 87 22.73 18.60 -8.64
C ALA A 87 22.39 17.62 -9.77
N TYR A 88 21.35 16.83 -9.58
CA TYR A 88 21.00 15.70 -10.44
C TYR A 88 19.58 15.86 -11.00
N PRO A 89 19.39 15.76 -12.32
CA PRO A 89 18.05 15.78 -12.90
C PRO A 89 17.30 14.51 -12.50
N THR A 90 16.00 14.66 -12.25
CA THR A 90 15.17 13.64 -11.62
C THR A 90 13.84 13.53 -12.34
N HIS A 91 13.52 12.33 -12.81
CA HIS A 91 12.34 12.07 -13.63
C HIS A 91 11.52 10.94 -13.03
N VAL A 92 10.22 10.94 -13.26
CA VAL A 92 9.34 9.81 -12.98
C VAL A 92 9.13 9.02 -14.27
N HIS A 93 9.27 7.71 -14.18
CA HIS A 93 9.12 6.76 -15.29
C HIS A 93 8.12 5.67 -14.93
N SER A 94 7.41 5.14 -15.93
CA SER A 94 6.53 3.98 -15.76
C SER A 94 7.31 2.66 -15.66
N ILE A 95 8.58 2.66 -16.10
CA ILE A 95 9.49 1.51 -16.00
C ILE A 95 10.85 1.96 -15.44
N CYS A 96 11.41 1.15 -14.55
CA CYS A 96 12.59 1.46 -13.73
C CYS A 96 13.94 1.27 -14.45
N ASN A 97 14.04 1.56 -15.76
CA ASN A 97 15.27 1.36 -16.53
C ASN A 97 15.96 2.67 -16.99
N GLY A 98 15.35 3.83 -16.73
CA GLY A 98 15.85 5.14 -17.18
C GLY A 98 15.71 5.41 -18.68
N GLY A 99 15.03 4.53 -19.42
CA GLY A 99 14.72 4.73 -20.83
C GLY A 99 13.74 5.88 -21.02
N GLN A 100 14.04 6.79 -21.94
CA GLN A 100 13.25 8.01 -22.15
C GLN A 100 11.84 7.72 -22.72
N SER A 101 11.63 6.58 -23.39
CA SER A 101 10.32 6.16 -23.89
C SER A 101 9.28 5.91 -22.79
N PHE A 102 9.72 5.77 -21.54
CA PHE A 102 8.86 5.51 -20.38
C PHE A 102 8.74 6.72 -19.45
N HIS A 103 9.19 7.89 -19.90
CA HIS A 103 9.11 9.14 -19.15
C HIS A 103 7.66 9.55 -18.94
N ILE A 104 7.32 9.91 -17.70
CA ILE A 104 6.01 10.44 -17.33
C ILE A 104 6.14 11.94 -17.08
N ALA A 105 7.10 12.33 -16.24
CA ALA A 105 7.26 13.71 -15.83
C ALA A 105 8.70 13.99 -15.39
N THR A 106 9.16 15.21 -15.64
CA THR A 106 10.35 15.75 -14.99
C THR A 106 9.93 16.39 -13.68
N VAL A 107 10.66 16.10 -12.61
CA VAL A 107 10.40 16.67 -11.29
C VAL A 107 11.54 17.57 -10.87
N GLN A 108 11.50 18.03 -9.62
CA GLN A 108 12.53 18.87 -9.01
C GLN A 108 13.92 18.23 -9.17
N THR A 109 14.94 19.03 -9.44
CA THR A 109 16.34 18.60 -9.38
C THR A 109 16.71 18.15 -7.97
N LEU A 110 17.25 16.95 -7.83
CA LEU A 110 17.81 16.49 -6.56
C LEU A 110 19.13 17.21 -6.29
N VAL A 111 19.20 17.96 -5.20
CA VAL A 111 20.44 18.52 -4.69
C VAL A 111 20.96 17.65 -3.55
N VAL A 112 22.18 17.14 -3.71
CA VAL A 112 22.88 16.34 -2.71
C VAL A 112 23.96 17.20 -2.07
N ASN A 113 23.93 17.27 -0.74
CA ASN A 113 24.85 18.07 0.07
C ASN A 113 26.19 17.36 0.32
N GLY A 114 27.08 18.01 1.08
CA GLY A 114 28.40 17.47 1.44
C GLY A 114 28.39 16.18 2.27
N SER A 115 27.27 15.82 2.93
CA SER A 115 27.12 14.54 3.64
C SER A 115 26.57 13.42 2.74
N GLY A 116 26.42 13.69 1.44
CA GLY A 116 25.94 12.73 0.46
C GLY A 116 24.45 12.46 0.56
N SER A 117 23.67 13.38 1.16
CA SER A 117 22.23 13.27 1.31
C SER A 117 21.48 14.37 0.57
N GLY A 118 20.31 14.05 0.05
CA GLY A 118 19.43 14.99 -0.65
C GLY A 118 17.97 14.54 -0.56
N SER A 119 17.02 15.44 -0.79
CA SER A 119 15.60 15.09 -0.81
C SER A 119 14.83 15.89 -1.85
N ILE A 120 13.75 15.32 -2.36
CA ILE A 120 12.78 16.01 -3.21
C ILE A 120 11.37 15.79 -2.68
N GLN A 121 10.45 16.72 -2.98
CA GLN A 121 9.02 16.46 -2.77
C GLN A 121 8.37 15.91 -4.05
N LEU A 122 7.58 14.87 -3.90
CA LEU A 122 6.88 14.24 -5.00
C LEU A 122 5.39 14.27 -4.71
N ALA A 123 4.57 14.68 -5.68
CA ALA A 123 3.12 14.71 -5.52
C ALA A 123 2.57 13.31 -5.21
N SER A 124 1.57 13.22 -4.35
CA SER A 124 1.01 11.94 -3.89
C SER A 124 0.47 11.07 -5.03
N GLY A 125 0.01 11.68 -6.14
CA GLY A 125 -0.46 10.96 -7.32
C GLY A 125 0.60 10.14 -8.06
N TYR A 126 1.89 10.31 -7.78
CA TYR A 126 2.95 9.47 -8.36
C TYR A 126 3.13 8.13 -7.64
N PHE A 127 2.55 7.97 -6.44
CA PHE A 127 2.78 6.79 -5.60
C PHE A 127 1.75 5.70 -5.83
N GLY A 128 2.17 4.44 -5.67
CA GLY A 128 1.26 3.27 -5.74
C GLY A 128 0.92 2.78 -7.15
N ASN A 129 1.50 3.40 -8.19
CA ASN A 129 1.30 3.02 -9.60
C ASN A 129 2.40 2.07 -10.13
N GLY A 130 3.34 1.66 -9.28
CA GLY A 130 4.53 0.90 -9.70
C GLY A 130 5.53 1.74 -10.49
N TRP A 131 5.51 3.05 -10.32
CA TRP A 131 6.39 3.97 -11.02
C TRP A 131 7.74 4.10 -10.33
N CYS A 132 8.70 4.67 -11.04
CA CYS A 132 10.06 4.83 -10.58
C CYS A 132 10.52 6.26 -10.72
N LEU A 133 11.07 6.79 -9.64
CA LEU A 133 11.83 8.03 -9.63
C LEU A 133 13.28 7.71 -10.00
N ILE A 134 13.71 8.20 -11.16
CA ILE A 134 15.05 8.02 -11.74
C ILE A 134 15.86 9.29 -11.49
N VAL A 135 17.03 9.14 -10.87
CA VAL A 135 18.04 10.19 -10.75
C VAL A 135 19.11 9.95 -11.79
N TYR A 136 19.42 10.93 -12.64
CA TYR A 136 20.45 10.80 -13.67
C TYR A 136 21.76 11.47 -13.24
N THR A 137 22.88 11.02 -13.80
CA THR A 137 24.20 11.61 -13.52
C THR A 137 24.39 12.96 -14.21
N SER A 138 23.62 13.29 -15.25
CA SER A 138 23.78 14.48 -16.08
C SER A 138 22.49 14.87 -16.81
N ARG A 139 22.45 16.09 -17.36
CA ARG A 139 21.34 16.60 -18.16
C ARG A 139 21.15 15.92 -19.52
N SER A 140 22.12 15.13 -19.98
CA SER A 140 21.95 14.31 -21.19
C SER A 140 21.07 13.09 -20.94
N LEU A 141 20.77 12.76 -19.67
CA LEU A 141 19.88 11.66 -19.27
C LEU A 141 20.31 10.29 -19.81
N THR A 142 21.58 10.13 -20.16
CA THR A 142 22.13 8.91 -20.76
C THR A 142 22.58 7.88 -19.74
N ARG A 143 22.72 8.28 -18.47
CA ARG A 143 23.17 7.41 -17.38
C ARG A 143 22.34 7.66 -16.13
N VAL A 144 21.78 6.57 -15.61
CA VAL A 144 21.08 6.54 -14.33
C VAL A 144 22.11 6.48 -13.21
N LEU A 145 21.97 7.38 -12.24
CA LEU A 145 22.72 7.37 -11.00
C LEU A 145 22.07 6.42 -9.99
N THR A 146 20.76 6.55 -9.78
CA THR A 146 19.98 5.68 -8.90
C THR A 146 18.51 5.69 -9.28
N THR A 147 17.77 4.69 -8.81
CA THR A 147 16.34 4.53 -9.04
C THR A 147 15.66 4.18 -7.73
N ARG A 148 14.48 4.76 -7.49
CA ARG A 148 13.63 4.45 -6.34
C ARG A 148 12.20 4.24 -6.80
N SER A 149 11.59 3.13 -6.39
CA SER A 149 10.16 2.91 -6.58
C SER A 149 9.36 3.90 -5.75
N VAL A 150 8.29 4.43 -6.34
CA VAL A 150 7.36 5.37 -5.71
C VAL A 150 5.92 4.88 -5.87
#